data_AF-A0A356T019-F1
#
_entry.id   AF-A0A356T019-F1
#
_cell.length_a   1.000
_cell.length_b   1.000
_cell.length_c   1.000
_cell.angle_alpha   90.00
_cell.angle_beta   90.00
_cell.angle_gamma   90.00
#
_symmetry.space_group_name_H-M   'P 1'
#
loop_
_entity.id
_entity.type
_entity.pdbx_description
1 polymer ?
#
loop_
_entity_poly.entity_id
_entity_poly.type
_entity_poly.pdbx_seq_one_letter_code
_entity_poly.pdbx_strand_id
1 'polypeptide(L)'
;MRLGLILFAASLAIACDDGATPDAGADGGFDAALRDAEPPDAPAPMCAPGCEDDETCCADPTGGDAVCYALRNDPEHCGTCGTNCVAANRGDACQASQCSCGVNPLGCRGTVEDFCCPAREEGGQTYCANLATSALDCGDCDAACDIRTADRCDGGRCVCGSREPCEGTPESTCCVDEPDVGCVDTTTDRFHCGECENLCQGAERCEDGTCTRGASCGGACELGQVCCDGVCCSRRGCLSGACMDPPAPDGGAPDAGAPDGG
;
A
#
# COMPACT_ATOMS: atom_id res chain seq x y z
N MET A 1 -42.86 -0.97 42.26
CA MET A 1 -43.33 0.40 42.59
C MET A 1 -42.25 1.38 42.17
N ARG A 2 -42.60 2.30 41.27
CA ARG A 2 -42.03 3.64 40.99
C ARG A 2 -40.53 3.74 40.65
N LEU A 3 -40.13 3.93 39.38
CA LEU A 3 -40.24 5.10 38.47
C LEU A 3 -39.18 6.19 38.77
N GLY A 4 -38.33 6.50 37.79
CA GLY A 4 -37.42 7.66 37.85
C GLY A 4 -36.40 7.74 36.71
N LEU A 5 -36.88 8.01 35.48
CA LEU A 5 -36.09 8.40 34.31
C LEU A 5 -35.82 9.91 34.37
N ILE A 6 -34.57 10.37 34.26
CA ILE A 6 -34.27 11.79 33.99
C ILE A 6 -33.14 11.90 32.95
N LEU A 7 -33.52 12.27 31.72
CA LEU A 7 -32.66 12.87 30.71
C LEU A 7 -32.39 14.33 31.08
N PHE A 8 -31.16 14.80 30.91
CA PHE A 8 -30.85 16.23 30.78
C PHE A 8 -30.08 16.47 29.48
N ALA A 9 -30.78 17.06 28.51
CA ALA A 9 -30.20 17.68 27.32
C ALA A 9 -29.87 19.14 27.67
N ALA A 10 -28.62 19.56 27.42
CA ALA A 10 -28.19 20.95 27.56
C ALA A 10 -28.06 21.58 26.18
N SER A 11 -29.06 22.39 25.84
CA SER A 11 -29.11 23.27 24.66
C SER A 11 -28.48 24.61 25.03
N LEU A 12 -27.42 25.02 24.32
CA LEU A 12 -26.82 26.34 24.46
C LEU A 12 -27.53 27.31 23.49
N ALA A 13 -28.19 28.33 24.03
CA ALA A 13 -28.85 29.40 23.29
C ALA A 13 -27.85 30.54 23.00
N ILE A 14 -27.80 30.97 21.75
CA ILE A 14 -27.19 32.25 21.34
C ILE A 14 -28.34 33.24 21.12
N ALA A 15 -28.21 34.41 21.74
CA ALA A 15 -29.19 35.48 21.74
C ALA A 15 -29.28 36.18 20.36
N CYS A 16 -30.52 36.45 19.92
CA CYS A 16 -30.82 37.38 18.83
C CYS A 16 -31.12 38.76 19.44
N ASP A 17 -30.45 39.79 18.93
CA ASP A 17 -30.74 41.21 19.22
C ASP A 17 -31.68 41.76 18.13
N ASP A 18 -32.63 42.60 18.56
CA ASP A 18 -33.82 43.03 17.84
C ASP A 18 -33.57 44.13 16.79
N GLY A 19 -34.16 43.94 15.61
CA GLY A 19 -35.17 44.87 15.08
C GLY A 19 -34.72 46.23 14.50
N ALA A 20 -34.67 46.28 13.16
CA ALA A 20 -35.23 47.40 12.40
C ALA A 20 -35.85 46.88 11.09
N THR A 21 -37.15 47.11 10.91
CA THR A 21 -37.95 46.82 9.71
C THR A 21 -38.22 48.12 8.93
N PRO A 22 -39.00 48.12 7.83
CA PRO A 22 -38.61 47.73 6.48
C PRO A 22 -38.83 48.90 5.49
N ASP A 23 -38.25 48.85 4.28
CA ASP A 23 -38.86 49.54 3.14
C ASP A 23 -38.66 48.76 1.86
N ALA A 24 -39.75 48.71 1.10
CA ALA A 24 -40.01 47.86 -0.03
C ALA A 24 -39.30 48.30 -1.30
N GLY A 25 -39.00 47.33 -2.17
CA GLY A 25 -38.87 47.56 -3.60
C GLY A 25 -37.77 46.72 -4.27
N ALA A 26 -38.17 46.04 -5.34
CA ALA A 26 -37.34 45.42 -6.37
C ALA A 26 -36.76 44.03 -6.06
N ASP A 27 -37.61 43.02 -6.24
CA ASP A 27 -37.38 41.94 -7.20
C ASP A 27 -36.32 42.28 -8.26
N GLY A 28 -35.07 41.91 -7.96
CA GLY A 28 -33.92 42.08 -8.83
C GLY A 28 -32.93 40.92 -8.67
N GLY A 29 -33.09 39.92 -9.54
CA GLY A 29 -32.06 39.03 -10.06
C GLY A 29 -30.95 38.52 -9.13
N PHE A 30 -31.09 37.27 -8.70
CA PHE A 30 -29.95 36.40 -8.39
C PHE A 30 -29.23 36.08 -9.71
N ASP A 31 -28.42 37.00 -10.24
CA ASP A 31 -27.56 36.76 -11.40
C ASP A 31 -26.53 37.89 -11.57
N ALA A 32 -25.46 37.91 -10.76
CA ALA A 32 -24.33 38.80 -11.01
C ALA A 32 -23.03 38.37 -10.28
N ALA A 33 -22.59 37.12 -10.45
CA ALA A 33 -21.20 36.75 -10.15
C ALA A 33 -20.72 35.48 -10.91
N LEU A 34 -21.37 35.13 -12.02
CA LEU A 34 -20.99 33.98 -12.85
C LEU A 34 -21.16 34.28 -14.34
N ARG A 35 -20.68 35.44 -14.82
CA ARG A 35 -20.82 35.83 -16.24
C ARG A 35 -19.55 36.39 -16.90
N ASP A 36 -18.37 36.01 -16.41
CA ASP A 36 -17.12 36.23 -17.13
C ASP A 36 -16.28 34.95 -17.27
N ALA A 37 -16.93 33.77 -17.26
CA ALA A 37 -16.38 32.65 -18.01
C ALA A 37 -16.85 32.86 -19.44
N GLU A 38 -15.94 33.29 -20.31
CA GLU A 38 -16.15 33.26 -21.75
C GLU A 38 -16.79 31.91 -22.11
N PRO A 39 -17.89 31.90 -22.88
CA PRO A 39 -18.46 30.65 -23.35
C PRO A 39 -17.36 29.89 -24.13
N PRO A 40 -17.32 28.54 -24.08
CA PRO A 40 -16.57 27.78 -25.06
C PRO A 40 -17.30 27.88 -26.41
N ASP A 41 -17.40 29.09 -26.97
CA ASP A 41 -17.83 29.37 -28.34
C ASP A 41 -16.64 29.13 -29.31
N ALA A 42 -15.79 28.15 -29.00
CA ALA A 42 -14.94 27.58 -30.02
C ALA A 42 -15.89 26.88 -31.01
N PRO A 43 -15.90 27.26 -32.30
CA PRO A 43 -16.71 26.57 -33.29
C PRO A 43 -16.37 25.07 -33.22
N ALA A 44 -17.40 24.22 -33.22
CA ALA A 44 -17.21 22.78 -33.33
C ALA A 44 -16.26 22.51 -34.50
N PRO A 45 -15.27 21.61 -34.34
CA PRO A 45 -14.32 21.30 -35.39
C PRO A 45 -15.08 20.98 -36.68
N MET A 46 -14.74 21.68 -37.76
CA MET A 46 -15.45 21.55 -39.04
C MET A 46 -14.64 20.65 -39.97
N CYS A 47 -14.96 19.36 -39.99
CA CYS A 47 -14.46 18.44 -41.01
C CYS A 47 -15.22 18.66 -42.32
N ALA A 48 -14.52 18.90 -43.43
CA ALA A 48 -15.12 19.14 -44.74
C ALA A 48 -15.21 17.85 -45.58
N PRO A 49 -16.31 17.58 -46.31
CA PRO A 49 -17.71 17.83 -45.99
C PRO A 49 -18.27 16.62 -45.20
N GLY A 50 -18.22 16.69 -43.86
CA GLY A 50 -18.77 15.66 -42.98
C GLY A 50 -17.95 14.37 -42.94
N CYS A 51 -17.86 13.77 -41.76
CA CYS A 51 -17.28 12.44 -41.62
C CYS A 51 -18.23 11.37 -42.15
N GLU A 52 -17.76 10.13 -42.30
CA GLU A 52 -18.63 9.00 -42.61
C GLU A 52 -19.67 8.78 -41.48
N ASP A 53 -20.75 8.03 -41.76
CA ASP A 53 -21.92 7.87 -40.85
C ASP A 53 -21.56 7.34 -39.44
N ASP A 54 -20.40 6.73 -39.29
CA ASP A 54 -19.86 6.10 -38.07
C ASP A 54 -18.55 6.72 -37.55
N GLU A 55 -18.19 7.89 -38.09
CA GLU A 55 -17.03 8.67 -37.67
C GLU A 55 -17.42 9.94 -36.94
N THR A 56 -16.49 10.47 -36.13
CA THR A 56 -16.66 11.74 -35.43
C THR A 56 -15.52 12.68 -35.77
N CYS A 57 -15.87 13.94 -36.01
CA CYS A 57 -14.89 14.99 -36.27
C CYS A 57 -14.22 15.41 -34.96
N CYS A 58 -12.92 15.12 -34.84
CA CYS A 58 -12.11 15.51 -33.70
C CYS A 58 -11.26 16.73 -34.04
N ALA A 59 -11.25 17.72 -33.15
CA ALA A 59 -10.34 18.84 -33.23
C ALA A 59 -8.91 18.38 -32.92
N ASP A 60 -7.93 18.92 -33.64
CA ASP A 60 -6.54 18.74 -33.28
C ASP A 60 -6.19 19.61 -32.05
N PRO A 61 -5.65 19.02 -30.96
CA PRO A 61 -5.36 19.76 -29.74
C PRO A 61 -4.19 20.75 -29.89
N THR A 62 -3.40 20.65 -30.96
CA THR A 62 -2.27 21.54 -31.28
C THR A 62 -2.64 22.65 -32.28
N GLY A 63 -3.92 22.73 -32.67
CA GLY A 63 -4.43 23.75 -33.59
C GLY A 63 -4.33 23.38 -35.07
N GLY A 64 -4.12 22.11 -35.39
CA GLY A 64 -4.19 21.55 -36.74
C GLY A 64 -5.62 21.41 -37.28
N ASP A 65 -5.71 20.90 -38.51
CA ASP A 65 -6.99 20.62 -39.16
C ASP A 65 -7.76 19.52 -38.40
N ALA A 66 -9.09 19.64 -38.33
CA ALA A 66 -9.93 18.61 -37.73
C ALA A 66 -9.95 17.34 -38.59
N VAL A 67 -9.89 16.18 -37.93
CA VAL A 67 -9.81 14.86 -38.57
C VAL A 67 -10.95 13.98 -38.10
N CYS A 68 -11.49 13.17 -39.00
CA CYS A 68 -12.52 12.19 -38.70
C CYS A 68 -11.92 10.89 -38.16
N TYR A 69 -12.45 10.40 -37.04
CA TYR A 69 -12.04 9.13 -36.44
C TYR A 69 -13.26 8.26 -36.12
N ALA A 70 -13.13 6.95 -36.37
CA ALA A 70 -14.12 5.95 -36.00
C ALA A 70 -14.03 5.61 -34.50
N LEU A 71 -14.56 6.49 -33.64
CA LEU A 71 -14.45 6.39 -32.17
C LEU A 71 -14.92 5.04 -31.59
N ARG A 72 -15.71 4.28 -32.34
CA ARG A 72 -16.21 2.97 -31.92
C ARG A 72 -15.11 1.91 -31.81
N ASN A 73 -14.07 1.99 -32.65
CA ASN A 73 -13.02 0.99 -32.74
C ASN A 73 -11.60 1.58 -32.86
N ASP A 74 -11.46 2.91 -32.91
CA ASP A 74 -10.16 3.59 -32.93
C ASP A 74 -9.52 3.57 -31.52
N PRO A 75 -8.33 2.97 -31.35
CA PRO A 75 -7.68 2.85 -30.04
C PRO A 75 -7.10 4.16 -29.51
N GLU A 76 -6.92 5.19 -30.36
CA GLU A 76 -6.38 6.50 -29.99
C GLU A 76 -7.49 7.53 -29.72
N HIS A 77 -8.71 7.24 -30.16
CA HIS A 77 -9.90 8.09 -30.04
C HIS A 77 -11.13 7.30 -29.54
N CYS A 78 -10.94 6.36 -28.62
CA CYS A 78 -11.98 5.40 -28.24
C CYS A 78 -13.13 6.05 -27.46
N GLY A 79 -14.32 6.05 -28.05
CA GLY A 79 -15.56 6.60 -27.49
C GLY A 79 -15.65 8.14 -27.47
N THR A 80 -14.51 8.82 -27.30
CA THR A 80 -14.40 10.28 -27.42
C THR A 80 -13.02 10.67 -27.96
N CYS A 81 -12.94 11.83 -28.60
CA CYS A 81 -11.70 12.36 -29.17
C CYS A 81 -10.56 12.41 -28.14
N GLY A 82 -9.39 11.92 -28.52
CA GLY A 82 -8.18 11.90 -27.69
C GLY A 82 -8.17 10.83 -26.59
N THR A 83 -9.18 9.98 -26.49
CA THR A 83 -9.15 8.84 -25.57
C THR A 83 -8.31 7.72 -26.14
N ASN A 84 -7.02 7.74 -25.80
CA ASN A 84 -6.10 6.69 -26.18
C ASN A 84 -6.11 5.56 -25.13
N CYS A 85 -6.57 4.37 -25.51
CA CYS A 85 -6.69 3.22 -24.60
C CYS A 85 -5.32 2.72 -24.12
N VAL A 86 -4.36 2.66 -25.03
CA VAL A 86 -3.02 2.10 -24.78
C VAL A 86 -2.17 3.10 -24.00
N ALA A 87 -2.13 4.37 -24.44
CA ALA A 87 -1.35 5.41 -23.76
C ALA A 87 -1.88 5.73 -22.34
N ALA A 88 -3.18 5.52 -22.11
CA ALA A 88 -3.77 5.65 -20.78
C ALA A 88 -3.73 4.35 -19.96
N ASN A 89 -3.14 3.26 -20.48
CA ASN A 89 -3.13 1.93 -19.88
C ASN A 89 -4.50 1.41 -19.44
N ARG A 90 -5.58 1.86 -20.08
CA ARG A 90 -6.96 1.43 -19.77
C ARG A 90 -7.36 0.18 -20.57
N GLY A 91 -6.61 -0.14 -21.61
CA GLY A 91 -6.87 -1.26 -22.49
C GLY A 91 -5.84 -1.40 -23.61
N ASP A 92 -5.90 -2.52 -24.33
CA ASP A 92 -5.08 -2.84 -25.49
C ASP A 92 -5.83 -2.66 -26.83
N ALA A 93 -7.15 -2.51 -26.80
CA ALA A 93 -7.97 -2.24 -27.99
C ALA A 93 -9.21 -1.39 -27.66
N CYS A 94 -9.86 -0.87 -28.70
CA CYS A 94 -11.16 -0.20 -28.60
C CYS A 94 -12.25 -1.10 -29.22
N GLN A 95 -13.29 -1.40 -28.45
CA GLN A 95 -14.42 -2.19 -28.91
C GLN A 95 -15.74 -1.55 -28.46
N ALA A 96 -16.60 -1.23 -29.43
CA ALA A 96 -17.90 -0.65 -29.17
C ALA A 96 -17.83 0.63 -28.29
N SER A 97 -16.88 1.52 -28.62
CA SER A 97 -16.63 2.78 -27.91
C SER A 97 -16.13 2.61 -26.48
N GLN A 98 -15.57 1.45 -26.15
CA GLN A 98 -15.05 1.12 -24.83
C GLN A 98 -13.66 0.49 -24.97
N CYS A 99 -12.69 0.93 -24.16
CA CYS A 99 -11.40 0.25 -24.11
C CYS A 99 -11.58 -1.16 -23.56
N SER A 100 -11.01 -2.16 -24.23
CA SER A 100 -10.91 -3.55 -23.77
C SER A 100 -9.48 -3.84 -23.35
N CYS A 101 -9.29 -4.77 -22.41
CA CYS A 101 -7.97 -5.27 -22.01
C CYS A 101 -7.96 -6.80 -22.17
N GLY A 102 -7.41 -7.28 -23.29
CA GLY A 102 -7.41 -8.69 -23.65
C GLY A 102 -8.83 -9.24 -23.73
N VAL A 103 -9.11 -10.22 -22.87
CA VAL A 103 -10.44 -10.84 -22.79
C VAL A 103 -11.48 -10.00 -22.03
N ASN A 104 -11.08 -8.88 -21.42
CA ASN A 104 -11.96 -8.00 -20.66
C ASN A 104 -12.55 -6.92 -21.58
N PRO A 105 -13.83 -7.02 -22.01
CA PRO A 105 -14.41 -6.11 -22.99
C PRO A 105 -14.64 -4.69 -22.45
N LEU A 106 -14.46 -4.50 -21.14
CA LEU A 106 -14.70 -3.23 -20.45
C LEU A 106 -13.42 -2.64 -19.88
N GLY A 107 -12.27 -3.17 -20.31
CA GLY A 107 -10.95 -2.75 -19.84
C GLY A 107 -10.72 -3.15 -18.39
N CYS A 108 -9.70 -2.54 -17.80
CA CYS A 108 -9.45 -2.70 -16.38
C CYS A 108 -10.40 -1.83 -15.58
N ARG A 109 -11.15 -2.48 -14.67
CA ARG A 109 -12.14 -1.82 -13.83
C ARG A 109 -11.71 -1.92 -12.38
N GLY A 110 -11.85 -0.80 -11.67
CA GLY A 110 -11.57 -0.68 -10.25
C GLY A 110 -11.31 0.77 -9.89
N THR A 111 -10.14 1.01 -9.33
CA THR A 111 -9.55 2.32 -9.03
C THR A 111 -8.86 2.92 -10.26
N VAL A 112 -8.35 4.14 -10.12
CA VAL A 112 -7.47 4.77 -11.13
C VAL A 112 -6.10 4.11 -11.22
N GLU A 113 -5.81 3.16 -10.32
CA GLU A 113 -4.54 2.44 -10.20
C GLU A 113 -4.59 1.05 -10.88
N ASP A 114 -5.69 0.71 -11.56
CA ASP A 114 -5.84 -0.52 -12.34
C ASP A 114 -5.43 -0.33 -13.80
N PHE A 115 -4.37 -1.00 -14.20
CA PHE A 115 -3.69 -0.86 -15.49
C PHE A 115 -3.83 -2.14 -16.31
N CYS A 116 -3.97 -1.98 -17.62
CA CYS A 116 -3.91 -3.07 -18.58
C CYS A 116 -2.45 -3.40 -18.89
N CYS A 117 -1.96 -4.48 -18.30
CA CYS A 117 -0.60 -4.95 -18.48
C CYS A 117 -0.46 -5.88 -19.68
N PRO A 118 0.70 -5.84 -20.37
CA PRO A 118 1.04 -6.78 -21.42
C PRO A 118 1.09 -8.22 -20.87
N ALA A 119 1.04 -9.21 -21.75
CA ALA A 119 1.23 -10.59 -21.35
C ALA A 119 2.62 -10.80 -20.70
N ARG A 120 2.68 -11.56 -19.60
CA ARG A 120 3.94 -11.88 -18.90
C ARG A 120 4.85 -12.83 -19.67
N GLU A 121 4.26 -13.69 -20.48
CA GLU A 121 4.98 -14.68 -21.27
C GLU A 121 4.57 -14.58 -22.73
N GLU A 122 5.46 -15.02 -23.63
CA GLU A 122 5.18 -15.04 -25.06
C GLU A 122 3.93 -15.89 -25.36
N GLY A 123 2.94 -15.28 -26.03
CA GLY A 123 1.66 -15.91 -26.32
C GLY A 123 0.67 -15.92 -25.15
N GLY A 124 1.01 -15.28 -24.03
CA GLY A 124 0.09 -15.04 -22.92
C GLY A 124 -0.96 -13.98 -23.27
N GLN A 125 -1.90 -13.79 -22.35
CA GLN A 125 -2.94 -12.77 -22.43
C GLN A 125 -2.56 -11.52 -21.64
N THR A 126 -2.94 -10.35 -22.16
CA THR A 126 -2.98 -9.10 -21.38
C THR A 126 -3.88 -9.28 -20.16
N TYR A 127 -3.55 -8.59 -19.08
CA TYR A 127 -4.24 -8.74 -17.79
C TYR A 127 -4.35 -7.39 -17.10
N CYS A 128 -5.29 -7.32 -16.15
CA CYS A 128 -5.46 -6.13 -15.33
C CYS A 128 -4.70 -6.29 -14.02
N ALA A 129 -3.89 -5.29 -13.69
CA ALA A 129 -3.13 -5.25 -12.45
C ALA A 129 -3.34 -3.92 -11.74
N ASN A 130 -3.50 -3.98 -10.42
CA ASN A 130 -3.50 -2.78 -9.60
C ASN A 130 -2.05 -2.41 -9.26
N LEU A 131 -1.49 -1.41 -9.93
CA LEU A 131 -0.06 -1.08 -9.76
C LEU A 131 0.25 -0.50 -8.38
N ALA A 132 -0.76 -0.12 -7.60
CA ALA A 132 -0.57 0.44 -6.27
C ALA A 132 -0.55 -0.61 -5.16
N THR A 133 -1.12 -1.80 -5.40
CA THR A 133 -1.35 -2.80 -4.35
C THR A 133 -0.96 -4.23 -4.75
N SER A 134 -0.77 -4.51 -6.05
CA SER A 134 -0.28 -5.80 -6.52
C SER A 134 1.21 -5.95 -6.22
N ALA A 135 1.57 -6.89 -5.34
CA ALA A 135 2.98 -7.24 -5.11
C ALA A 135 3.65 -7.88 -6.33
N LEU A 136 2.88 -8.29 -7.35
CA LEU A 136 3.42 -8.86 -8.59
C LEU A 136 3.58 -7.82 -9.71
N ASP A 137 3.08 -6.59 -9.51
CA ASP A 137 3.02 -5.53 -10.53
C ASP A 137 3.17 -4.16 -9.85
N CYS A 138 4.13 -4.02 -8.93
CA CYS A 138 4.18 -2.87 -8.04
C CYS A 138 4.86 -1.67 -8.73
N GLY A 139 4.07 -0.63 -9.01
CA GLY A 139 4.51 0.58 -9.70
C GLY A 139 4.64 0.44 -11.22
N ASP A 140 4.83 -0.78 -11.73
CA ASP A 140 4.83 -1.09 -13.17
C ASP A 140 4.39 -2.54 -13.42
N CYS A 141 3.97 -2.83 -14.65
CA CYS A 141 3.56 -4.16 -15.06
C CYS A 141 4.73 -5.16 -14.96
N ASP A 142 4.47 -6.33 -14.37
CA ASP A 142 5.47 -7.38 -14.15
C ASP A 142 6.65 -6.96 -13.25
N ALA A 143 6.58 -5.78 -12.61
CA ALA A 143 7.52 -5.35 -11.59
C ALA A 143 7.17 -5.96 -10.23
N ALA A 144 7.41 -7.26 -10.08
CA ALA A 144 7.17 -7.95 -8.83
C ALA A 144 8.14 -7.47 -7.73
N CYS A 145 7.62 -7.33 -6.51
CA CYS A 145 8.44 -7.06 -5.34
C CYS A 145 9.35 -8.25 -5.04
N ASP A 146 10.65 -7.98 -4.86
CA ASP A 146 11.60 -9.00 -4.43
C ASP A 146 11.34 -9.35 -2.96
N ILE A 147 11.11 -10.64 -2.69
CA ILE A 147 10.73 -11.14 -1.37
C ILE A 147 11.78 -10.86 -0.28
N ARG A 148 13.06 -10.68 -0.65
CA ARG A 148 14.13 -10.32 0.29
C ARG A 148 14.15 -8.83 0.61
N THR A 149 13.42 -8.01 -0.14
CA THR A 149 13.36 -6.56 0.03
C THR A 149 12.00 -6.08 0.53
N ALA A 150 10.91 -6.81 0.25
CA ALA A 150 9.55 -6.36 0.52
C ALA A 150 8.54 -7.52 0.62
N ASP A 151 7.48 -7.33 1.41
CA ASP A 151 6.36 -8.26 1.55
C ASP A 151 5.11 -7.85 0.75
N ARG A 152 4.96 -6.55 0.46
CA ARG A 152 3.78 -6.02 -0.26
C ARG A 152 4.09 -4.80 -1.09
N CYS A 153 3.10 -4.43 -1.92
CA CYS A 153 3.05 -3.16 -2.61
C CYS A 153 2.17 -2.15 -1.85
N ASP A 154 2.68 -0.93 -1.67
CA ASP A 154 1.96 0.17 -1.04
C ASP A 154 2.16 1.45 -1.86
N GLY A 155 1.10 1.88 -2.54
CA GLY A 155 1.12 3.08 -3.39
C GLY A 155 2.14 3.00 -4.53
N GLY A 156 2.34 1.81 -5.10
CA GLY A 156 3.28 1.58 -6.20
C GLY A 156 4.74 1.47 -5.77
N ARG A 157 4.98 1.29 -4.47
CA ARG A 157 6.32 1.04 -3.92
C ARG A 157 6.32 -0.25 -3.11
N CYS A 158 7.30 -1.10 -3.39
CA CYS A 158 7.56 -2.28 -2.59
C CYS A 158 8.02 -1.87 -1.18
N VAL A 159 7.38 -2.45 -0.16
CA VAL A 159 7.64 -2.15 1.26
C VAL A 159 7.76 -3.44 2.05
N CYS A 160 8.57 -3.42 3.12
CA CYS A 160 8.68 -4.51 4.08
C CYS A 160 8.10 -4.08 5.43
N GLY A 161 7.03 -4.74 5.89
CA GLY A 161 6.28 -4.31 7.07
C GLY A 161 5.82 -2.86 6.92
N SER A 162 5.79 -2.05 7.97
CA SER A 162 5.39 -0.64 7.87
C SER A 162 6.51 0.31 7.39
N ARG A 163 7.56 -0.20 6.73
CA ARG A 163 8.80 0.54 6.43
C ARG A 163 9.12 0.59 4.93
N GLU A 164 10.15 1.35 4.59
CA GLU A 164 10.83 1.31 3.28
C GLU A 164 11.34 -0.11 2.97
N PRO A 165 11.59 -0.43 1.69
CA PRO A 165 12.14 -1.73 1.32
C PRO A 165 13.50 -1.97 1.98
N CYS A 166 13.77 -3.22 2.32
CA CYS A 166 15.06 -3.66 2.86
C CYS A 166 16.13 -3.64 1.77
N GLU A 167 17.41 -3.60 2.15
CA GLU A 167 18.54 -3.58 1.21
C GLU A 167 18.66 -4.88 0.38
N GLY A 168 18.10 -5.99 0.84
CA GLY A 168 18.16 -7.29 0.17
C GLY A 168 19.50 -8.02 0.37
N THR A 169 20.33 -7.55 1.30
CA THR A 169 21.55 -8.22 1.73
C THR A 169 21.27 -9.14 2.92
N PRO A 170 22.19 -10.06 3.27
CA PRO A 170 22.05 -10.88 4.47
C PRO A 170 21.82 -10.06 5.74
N GLU A 171 22.42 -8.88 5.85
CA GLU A 171 22.31 -7.96 6.99
C GLU A 171 20.98 -7.18 7.04
N SER A 172 20.21 -7.20 5.93
CA SER A 172 18.92 -6.53 5.82
C SER A 172 18.02 -7.28 4.83
N THR A 173 17.57 -8.46 5.24
CA THR A 173 16.58 -9.28 4.50
C THR A 173 15.19 -9.03 5.05
N CYS A 174 14.20 -8.81 4.18
CA CYS A 174 12.79 -8.75 4.56
C CYS A 174 12.31 -10.14 5.00
N CYS A 175 12.01 -10.29 6.28
CA CYS A 175 11.43 -11.50 6.83
C CYS A 175 9.98 -11.24 7.26
N VAL A 176 9.11 -12.21 6.98
CA VAL A 176 7.66 -12.12 7.15
C VAL A 176 7.20 -13.17 8.15
N ASP A 177 7.74 -13.09 9.37
CA ASP A 177 7.49 -14.05 10.44
C ASP A 177 6.45 -13.45 11.40
N GLU A 178 5.19 -13.86 11.30
CA GLU A 178 4.10 -13.28 12.11
C GLU A 178 4.39 -13.38 13.63
N PRO A 179 4.21 -12.29 14.42
CA PRO A 179 3.66 -10.98 14.07
C PRO A 179 4.71 -9.92 13.67
N ASP A 180 5.97 -10.30 13.54
CA ASP A 180 7.11 -9.40 13.38
C ASP A 180 7.58 -9.41 11.91
N VAL A 181 7.04 -8.49 11.09
CA VAL A 181 7.48 -8.29 9.69
C VAL A 181 8.49 -7.15 9.61
N GLY A 182 9.67 -7.39 9.04
CA GLY A 182 10.67 -6.35 8.87
C GLY A 182 12.01 -6.81 8.33
N CYS A 183 12.95 -5.86 8.23
CA CYS A 183 14.32 -6.13 7.82
C CYS A 183 15.11 -6.75 8.98
N VAL A 184 15.68 -7.93 8.75
CA VAL A 184 16.43 -8.72 9.71
C VAL A 184 17.83 -8.99 9.18
N ASP A 185 18.81 -8.96 10.10
CA ASP A 185 20.17 -9.41 9.83
C ASP A 185 20.27 -10.93 10.02
N THR A 186 20.17 -11.66 8.92
CA THR A 186 20.26 -13.13 8.91
C THR A 186 21.67 -13.64 9.20
N THR A 187 22.69 -12.77 9.28
CA THR A 187 24.06 -13.19 9.62
C THR A 187 24.32 -13.29 11.11
N THR A 188 23.51 -12.59 11.92
CA THR A 188 23.68 -12.52 13.38
C THR A 188 22.39 -12.81 14.16
N ASP A 189 21.23 -12.74 13.54
CA ASP A 189 19.96 -13.05 14.19
C ASP A 189 19.78 -14.57 14.32
N ARG A 190 19.73 -15.04 15.57
CA ARG A 190 19.55 -16.44 15.90
C ARG A 190 18.18 -17.02 15.54
N PHE A 191 17.18 -16.18 15.27
CA PHE A 191 15.83 -16.59 14.88
C PHE A 191 15.65 -16.65 13.36
N HIS A 192 16.58 -16.06 12.61
CA HIS A 192 16.55 -15.96 11.15
C HIS A 192 17.95 -16.25 10.57
N CYS A 193 18.67 -17.22 11.12
CA CYS A 193 20.09 -17.42 10.81
C CYS A 193 20.30 -18.03 9.43
N GLY A 194 20.93 -17.30 8.52
CA GLY A 194 21.15 -17.68 7.12
C GLY A 194 19.92 -17.56 6.23
N GLU A 195 18.72 -17.71 6.77
CA GLU A 195 17.44 -17.47 6.13
C GLU A 195 16.35 -17.13 7.15
N CYS A 196 15.28 -16.46 6.72
CA CYS A 196 14.12 -16.15 7.56
C CYS A 196 13.54 -17.43 8.21
N GLU A 197 12.94 -17.30 9.40
CA GLU A 197 12.48 -18.40 10.25
C GLU A 197 13.51 -19.48 10.66
N ASN A 198 14.80 -19.36 10.30
CA ASN A 198 15.79 -20.35 10.70
C ASN A 198 16.33 -20.12 12.12
N LEU A 199 15.70 -20.80 13.08
CA LEU A 199 16.07 -20.75 14.49
C LEU A 199 17.26 -21.67 14.82
N CYS A 200 18.34 -21.09 15.33
CA CYS A 200 19.43 -21.83 15.95
C CYS A 200 19.00 -22.54 17.25
N GLN A 201 19.38 -23.81 17.40
CA GLN A 201 18.86 -24.68 18.46
C GLN A 201 19.62 -24.53 19.77
N GLY A 202 18.90 -24.59 20.89
CA GLY A 202 19.48 -24.60 22.23
C GLY A 202 20.44 -23.43 22.48
N ALA A 203 21.72 -23.76 22.61
CA ALA A 203 22.83 -22.83 22.89
C ALA A 203 23.58 -22.37 21.64
N GLU A 204 23.09 -22.67 20.44
CA GLU A 204 23.68 -22.21 19.20
C GLU A 204 23.45 -20.71 19.01
N ARG A 205 24.44 -20.05 18.41
CA ARG A 205 24.44 -18.63 18.03
C ARG A 205 24.55 -18.53 16.51
N CYS A 206 24.02 -17.46 15.94
CA CYS A 206 24.21 -17.19 14.52
C CYS A 206 25.54 -16.48 14.32
N GLU A 207 26.42 -17.08 13.54
CA GLU A 207 27.69 -16.48 13.11
C GLU A 207 27.81 -16.64 11.60
N ASP A 208 27.91 -15.51 10.90
CA ASP A 208 28.01 -15.45 9.44
C ASP A 208 26.93 -16.29 8.74
N GLY A 209 25.69 -16.24 9.27
CA GLY A 209 24.53 -16.97 8.73
C GLY A 209 24.54 -18.47 9.01
N THR A 210 25.41 -18.94 9.91
CA THR A 210 25.48 -20.34 10.33
C THR A 210 25.23 -20.47 11.82
N CYS A 211 24.37 -21.43 12.21
CA CYS A 211 24.23 -21.79 13.61
C CYS A 211 25.49 -22.51 14.08
N THR A 212 26.28 -21.83 14.89
CA THR A 212 27.49 -22.38 15.51
C THR A 212 27.24 -22.68 16.98
N ARG A 213 27.94 -23.68 17.53
CA ARG A 213 27.81 -24.04 18.94
C ARG A 213 28.30 -22.89 19.81
N GLY A 214 27.37 -22.17 20.42
CA GLY A 214 27.66 -21.11 21.39
C GLY A 214 27.88 -21.64 22.80
N ALA A 215 28.10 -20.72 23.74
CA ALA A 215 28.21 -21.04 25.15
C ALA A 215 26.88 -21.65 25.66
N SER A 216 26.94 -22.87 26.22
CA SER A 216 25.80 -23.48 26.89
C SER A 216 25.38 -22.66 28.11
N CYS A 217 24.08 -22.44 28.30
CA CYS A 217 23.47 -21.70 29.42
C CYS A 217 23.59 -22.42 30.78
N GLY A 218 24.53 -23.36 30.94
CA GLY A 218 24.69 -24.17 32.15
C GLY A 218 23.51 -25.12 32.46
N GLY A 219 22.39 -25.01 31.75
CA GLY A 219 21.15 -25.77 31.92
C GLY A 219 20.11 -25.44 30.85
N ALA A 220 18.93 -26.04 30.94
CA ALA A 220 17.79 -25.71 30.08
C ALA A 220 17.12 -24.41 30.58
N CYS A 221 16.85 -23.47 29.67
CA CYS A 221 16.08 -22.27 29.99
C CYS A 221 14.60 -22.63 30.27
N GLU A 222 13.90 -21.76 31.00
CA GLU A 222 12.48 -21.97 31.28
C GLU A 222 11.61 -21.87 30.02
N LEU A 223 10.36 -22.34 30.12
CA LEU A 223 9.39 -22.24 29.02
C LEU A 223 9.23 -20.78 28.57
N GLY A 224 9.51 -20.51 27.30
CA GLY A 224 9.45 -19.18 26.70
C GLY A 224 10.77 -18.39 26.70
N GLN A 225 11.85 -18.98 27.22
CA GLN A 225 13.20 -18.41 27.18
C GLN A 225 14.11 -19.14 26.17
N VAL A 226 15.13 -18.43 25.70
CA VAL A 226 16.17 -18.92 24.80
C VAL A 226 17.55 -18.60 25.35
N CYS A 227 18.57 -19.39 24.98
CA CYS A 227 19.95 -19.22 25.44
C CYS A 227 20.67 -18.10 24.68
N CYS A 228 20.73 -16.89 25.20
CA CYS A 228 21.42 -15.76 24.58
C CYS A 228 22.83 -15.62 25.18
N ASP A 229 23.85 -16.08 24.45
CA ASP A 229 25.27 -16.02 24.84
C ASP A 229 25.54 -16.49 26.28
N GLY A 230 24.95 -17.65 26.64
CA GLY A 230 25.10 -18.26 27.95
C GLY A 230 24.12 -17.77 29.03
N VAL A 231 23.24 -16.81 28.72
CA VAL A 231 22.19 -16.32 29.62
C VAL A 231 20.81 -16.72 29.08
N CYS A 232 19.91 -17.24 29.93
CA CYS A 232 18.53 -17.49 29.52
C CYS A 232 17.76 -16.18 29.41
N CYS A 233 17.17 -15.88 28.26
CA CYS A 233 16.50 -14.61 27.97
C CYS A 233 15.14 -14.82 27.33
N SER A 234 14.23 -13.88 27.51
CA SER A 234 13.01 -13.80 26.69
C SER A 234 13.37 -13.70 25.20
N ARG A 235 12.53 -14.29 24.34
CA ARG A 235 12.72 -14.26 22.88
C ARG A 235 12.98 -12.84 22.35
N ARG A 236 12.18 -11.87 22.79
CA ARG A 236 12.31 -10.44 22.42
C ARG A 236 13.51 -9.73 23.06
N GLY A 237 14.07 -10.28 24.13
CA GLY A 237 15.18 -9.68 24.87
C GLY A 237 16.56 -10.11 24.37
N CYS A 238 16.64 -11.08 23.46
CA CYS A 238 17.91 -11.53 22.88
C CYS A 238 18.18 -10.79 21.56
N LEU A 239 18.93 -9.68 21.62
CA LEU A 239 19.32 -8.91 20.43
C LEU A 239 20.81 -9.10 20.15
N SER A 240 21.13 -9.55 18.92
CA SER A 240 22.51 -9.70 18.44
C SER A 240 23.41 -10.50 19.41
N GLY A 241 22.85 -11.54 20.03
CA GLY A 241 23.55 -12.37 21.02
C GLY A 241 23.67 -11.77 22.42
N ALA A 242 23.10 -10.59 22.71
CA ALA A 242 23.10 -10.00 24.05
C ALA A 242 21.71 -10.04 24.70
N CYS A 243 21.67 -10.34 26.00
CA CYS A 243 20.45 -10.32 26.80
C CYS A 243 20.13 -8.91 27.31
N MET A 244 19.04 -8.31 26.83
CA MET A 244 18.56 -6.99 27.26
C MET A 244 17.60 -7.06 28.45
N ASP A 245 16.99 -8.22 28.70
CA ASP A 245 16.13 -8.50 29.83
C ASP A 245 16.62 -9.75 30.59
N PRO A 246 17.79 -9.68 31.27
CA PRO A 246 18.30 -10.81 32.00
C PRO A 246 17.32 -11.20 33.11
N PRO A 247 17.12 -12.51 33.38
CA PRO A 247 16.40 -12.96 34.55
C PRO A 247 17.05 -12.32 35.78
N ALA A 248 16.22 -11.91 36.75
CA ALA A 248 16.73 -11.36 38.01
C ALA A 248 17.76 -12.35 38.58
N PRO A 249 18.91 -11.88 39.09
CA PRO A 249 19.91 -12.78 39.65
C PRO A 249 19.21 -13.63 40.71
N ASP A 250 19.18 -14.95 40.47
CA ASP A 250 18.65 -15.90 41.44
C ASP A 250 19.29 -15.58 42.79
N GLY A 251 18.47 -15.27 43.79
CA GLY A 251 18.88 -15.02 45.16
C GLY A 251 19.44 -16.26 45.87
N GLY A 252 20.08 -17.16 45.14
CA GLY A 252 20.71 -18.37 45.63
C GLY A 252 22.10 -18.10 46.20
N ALA A 253 22.17 -17.37 47.30
CA ALA A 253 23.27 -17.58 48.23
C ALA A 253 23.04 -18.96 48.89
N PRO A 254 23.99 -19.90 48.85
CA PRO A 254 23.88 -21.07 49.70
C PRO A 254 23.97 -20.60 51.14
N ASP A 255 22.91 -20.83 51.92
CA ASP A 255 22.95 -20.76 53.38
C ASP A 255 24.10 -21.65 53.87
N ALA A 256 25.24 -21.03 54.14
CA ALA A 256 26.33 -21.64 54.86
C ALA A 256 25.81 -21.87 56.29
N GLY A 257 25.37 -23.10 56.53
CA GLY A 257 24.95 -23.57 57.85
C GLY A 257 25.97 -23.17 58.90
N ALA A 258 25.53 -22.35 59.85
CA ALA A 258 26.26 -22.11 61.08
C ALA A 258 26.33 -23.45 61.86
N PRO A 259 27.52 -23.91 62.29
CA PRO A 259 27.60 -25.08 63.14
C PRO A 259 27.13 -24.72 64.55
N ASP A 260 26.29 -25.59 65.12
CA ASP A 260 26.02 -25.65 66.55
C ASP A 260 27.33 -25.72 67.34
N GLY A 261 27.44 -24.94 68.42
CA GLY A 261 28.55 -25.02 69.34
C GLY A 261 28.36 -24.21 70.62
N GLY A 262 27.99 -24.90 71.70
CA GLY A 262 28.35 -24.54 73.09
C GLY A 262 27.22 -24.12 74.00
#